data_AF-A0A9C6T7K4-F1
#
_entry.id   AF-A0A9C6T7K4-F1
#
_cell.length_a   1.000
_cell.length_b   1.000
_cell.length_c   1.000
_cell.angle_alpha   90.00
_cell.angle_beta   90.00
_cell.angle_gamma   90.00
#
_symmetry.space_group_name_H-M   'P 1'
#
loop_
_entity.id
_entity.type
_entity.pdbx_description
1 polymer ?
#
loop_
_entity_poly.entity_id
_entity_poly.type
_entity_poly.pdbx_seq_one_letter_code
_entity_poly.pdbx_strand_id
1 'polypeptide(L)'
;MSTTVELFFGLPPPDPETKNFPFLGSHWPLTTIIAVYLIFVLKLGPKFMENRKPYNLTYVLNFYNIFQVIYNSIVFGLAIYYMIINPVYDWSCMMNLSLDHPEKNMERWITYAFFINKIIELLDTVFFVLRKSYKQITLLHVYHHVLMTSPVYWTIHFYGFGGQYATMGFLNSGVHAVMYFYYFISARYPGLKGSLWWKKYITKLQLLQFILLLIQPFYVLLSNPGCKFPLFLHILQLIVCTSMVTMFSRFYYFAYVKRRPQKSLKRK
;
A
#
# COMPACT_ATOMS: atom_id res chain seq x y z
N MET A 1 -20.75 -14.10 -15.21
CA MET A 1 -20.27 -12.71 -15.38
C MET A 1 -18.77 -12.63 -15.72
N SER A 2 -17.96 -13.69 -15.57
CA SER A 2 -16.51 -13.61 -15.86
C SER A 2 -16.16 -13.85 -17.34
N THR A 3 -16.95 -14.61 -18.10
CA THR A 3 -16.66 -14.95 -19.51
C THR A 3 -16.65 -13.76 -20.48
N THR A 4 -17.44 -12.70 -20.26
CA THR A 4 -17.47 -11.53 -21.15
C THR A 4 -16.35 -10.52 -20.87
N VAL A 5 -15.91 -10.40 -19.61
CA VAL A 5 -14.80 -9.49 -19.22
C VAL A 5 -13.45 -10.08 -19.62
N GLU A 6 -13.27 -11.39 -19.41
CA GLU A 6 -12.06 -12.11 -19.80
C GLU A 6 -11.83 -12.03 -21.32
N LEU A 7 -12.89 -12.20 -22.12
CA LEU A 7 -12.84 -12.11 -23.58
C LEU A 7 -12.57 -10.69 -24.09
N PHE A 8 -13.12 -9.66 -23.42
CA PHE A 8 -12.97 -8.27 -23.83
C PHE A 8 -11.59 -7.70 -23.51
N PHE A 9 -10.96 -8.13 -22.41
CA PHE A 9 -9.65 -7.62 -21.96
C PHE A 9 -8.47 -8.56 -22.25
N GLY A 10 -8.72 -9.72 -22.87
CA GLY A 10 -7.67 -10.70 -23.20
C GLY A 10 -6.95 -11.22 -21.95
N LEU A 11 -7.67 -11.33 -20.84
CA LEU A 11 -7.10 -11.75 -19.56
C LEU A 11 -6.87 -13.26 -19.53
N PRO A 12 -5.77 -13.74 -18.91
CA PRO A 12 -5.64 -15.16 -18.62
C PRO A 12 -6.77 -15.61 -17.67
N PRO A 13 -7.18 -16.89 -17.71
CA PRO A 13 -8.18 -17.39 -16.78
C PRO A 13 -7.69 -17.18 -15.33
N PRO A 14 -8.58 -16.78 -14.41
CA PRO A 14 -8.20 -16.52 -13.02
C PRO A 14 -7.62 -17.79 -12.37
N ASP A 15 -6.64 -17.59 -11.49
CA ASP A 15 -6.00 -18.69 -10.78
C ASP A 15 -7.04 -19.49 -9.98
N PRO A 16 -7.20 -20.81 -10.22
CA PRO A 16 -8.25 -21.62 -9.62
C PRO A 16 -8.17 -21.69 -8.09
N GLU A 17 -6.98 -21.46 -7.52
CA GLU A 17 -6.76 -21.43 -6.07
C GLU A 17 -7.23 -20.13 -5.41
N THR A 18 -7.53 -19.08 -6.18
CA THR A 18 -7.98 -17.77 -5.66
C THR A 18 -9.17 -17.90 -4.71
N LYS A 19 -10.11 -18.81 -5.01
CA LYS A 19 -11.32 -19.05 -4.20
C LYS A 19 -11.04 -19.67 -2.83
N ASN A 20 -9.89 -20.32 -2.66
CA ASN A 20 -9.51 -20.99 -1.42
C ASN A 20 -8.87 -20.02 -0.41
N PHE A 21 -8.45 -18.84 -0.87
CA PHE A 21 -7.93 -17.80 0.00
C PHE A 21 -9.08 -16.99 0.64
N PRO A 22 -9.04 -16.78 1.96
CA PRO A 22 -10.01 -15.92 2.64
C PRO A 22 -10.09 -14.53 1.99
N PHE A 23 -11.29 -13.95 1.93
CA PHE A 23 -11.59 -12.65 1.31
C PHE A 23 -11.41 -12.54 -0.22
N LEU A 24 -10.82 -13.53 -0.90
CA LEU A 24 -10.61 -13.51 -2.35
C LEU A 24 -11.67 -14.29 -3.16
N GLY A 25 -12.40 -15.20 -2.52
CA GLY A 25 -13.44 -16.00 -3.19
C GLY A 25 -14.70 -15.25 -3.61
N SER A 26 -14.91 -14.01 -3.12
CA SER A 26 -16.02 -13.15 -3.52
C SER A 26 -15.64 -11.68 -3.36
N HIS A 27 -16.26 -10.79 -4.13
CA HIS A 27 -16.05 -9.34 -4.02
C HIS A 27 -16.83 -8.71 -2.85
N TRP A 28 -17.87 -9.40 -2.36
CA TRP A 28 -18.74 -8.90 -1.28
C TRP A 28 -18.00 -8.66 0.06
N PRO A 29 -17.12 -9.55 0.54
CA PRO A 29 -16.37 -9.33 1.77
C PRO A 29 -15.56 -8.02 1.73
N LEU A 30 -14.77 -7.80 0.67
CA LEU A 30 -13.95 -6.60 0.59
C LEU A 30 -14.77 -5.32 0.44
N THR A 31 -15.77 -5.33 -0.44
CA THR A 31 -16.66 -4.17 -0.63
C THR A 31 -17.37 -3.80 0.67
N THR A 32 -17.80 -4.79 1.45
CA THR A 32 -18.36 -4.59 2.79
C THR A 32 -17.34 -4.00 3.75
N ILE A 33 -16.12 -4.54 3.81
CA ILE A 33 -15.04 -4.00 4.66
C ILE A 33 -14.78 -2.53 4.36
N ILE A 34 -14.65 -2.16 3.08
CA ILE A 34 -14.39 -0.78 2.66
C ILE A 34 -15.57 0.14 2.98
N ALA A 35 -16.80 -0.32 2.72
CA ALA A 35 -18.00 0.46 3.04
C ALA A 35 -18.11 0.73 4.55
N VAL A 36 -17.95 -0.31 5.38
CA VAL A 36 -17.95 -0.20 6.84
C VAL A 36 -16.83 0.72 7.32
N TYR A 37 -15.61 0.54 6.78
CA TYR A 37 -14.48 1.41 7.08
C TYR A 37 -14.80 2.87 6.80
N LEU A 38 -15.29 3.21 5.59
CA LEU A 38 -15.61 4.58 5.21
C LEU A 38 -16.72 5.19 6.07
N ILE A 39 -17.79 4.42 6.32
CA ILE A 39 -18.89 4.84 7.20
C ILE A 39 -18.36 5.11 8.62
N PHE A 40 -17.50 4.24 9.13
CA PHE A 40 -16.89 4.39 10.44
C PHE A 40 -15.99 5.62 10.51
N VAL A 41 -14.99 5.74 9.63
CA VAL A 41 -13.98 6.81 9.72
C VAL A 41 -14.52 8.20 9.41
N LEU A 42 -15.52 8.31 8.53
CA LEU A 42 -16.05 9.60 8.11
C LEU A 42 -17.28 10.05 8.91
N LYS A 43 -18.06 9.13 9.49
CA LYS A 43 -19.34 9.47 10.16
C LYS A 43 -19.48 8.85 11.54
N LEU A 44 -19.60 7.52 11.65
CA LEU A 44 -20.01 6.86 12.90
C LEU A 44 -18.96 6.99 14.00
N GLY A 45 -17.68 6.80 13.67
CA GLY A 45 -16.58 6.87 14.61
C GLY A 45 -16.39 8.28 15.20
N PRO A 46 -16.32 9.36 14.39
CA PRO A 46 -16.28 10.72 14.90
C PRO A 46 -17.48 11.06 15.81
N LYS A 47 -18.69 10.68 15.42
CA LYS A 47 -19.92 10.87 16.24
C LYS A 47 -19.86 10.08 17.55
N PHE A 48 -19.42 8.83 17.51
CA PHE A 48 -19.24 7.99 18.69
C PHE A 48 -18.22 8.59 19.67
N MET A 49 -17.17 9.22 19.14
CA MET A 49 -16.10 9.82 19.94
C MET A 49 -16.43 11.23 20.44
N GLU A 50 -17.44 11.92 19.90
CA GLU A 50 -17.75 13.32 20.20
C GLU A 50 -17.74 13.62 21.70
N ASN A 51 -18.52 12.87 22.47
CA ASN A 51 -18.68 13.03 23.92
C ASN A 51 -17.72 12.16 24.77
N ARG A 52 -16.70 11.55 24.15
CA ARG A 52 -15.72 10.69 24.83
C ARG A 52 -14.33 11.34 24.90
N LYS A 53 -13.57 11.02 25.93
CA LYS A 53 -12.14 11.37 25.97
C LYS A 53 -11.37 10.52 24.94
N PRO A 54 -10.29 11.04 24.32
CA PRO A 54 -9.48 10.25 23.40
C PRO A 54 -8.91 9.03 24.12
N TYR A 55 -8.98 7.86 23.49
CA TYR A 55 -8.46 6.63 24.09
C TYR A 55 -6.94 6.63 24.17
N ASN A 56 -6.39 6.15 25.29
CA ASN A 56 -4.96 5.91 25.42
C ASN A 56 -4.60 4.57 24.78
N LEU A 57 -4.32 4.61 23.48
CA LEU A 57 -3.96 3.43 22.69
C LEU A 57 -2.44 3.23 22.57
N THR A 58 -1.62 3.75 23.50
CA THR A 58 -0.16 3.74 23.35
C THR A 58 0.40 2.32 23.21
N TYR A 59 -0.01 1.39 24.07
CA TYR A 59 0.42 -0.01 23.99
C TYR A 59 -0.07 -0.71 22.72
N VAL A 60 -1.34 -0.51 22.37
CA VAL A 60 -1.95 -1.07 21.15
C VAL A 60 -1.19 -0.59 19.91
N LEU A 61 -0.90 0.71 19.81
CA LEU A 61 -0.14 1.29 18.72
C LEU A 61 1.31 0.80 18.68
N ASN A 62 1.95 0.64 19.83
CA ASN A 62 3.30 0.09 19.86
C ASN A 62 3.33 -1.34 19.31
N PHE A 63 2.43 -2.20 19.80
CA PHE A 63 2.30 -3.57 19.29
C PHE A 63 1.99 -3.59 17.80
N TYR A 64 0.97 -2.84 17.38
CA TYR A 64 0.55 -2.75 16.00
C TYR A 64 1.68 -2.27 15.07
N ASN A 65 2.41 -1.21 15.45
CA ASN A 65 3.50 -0.70 14.63
C ASN A 65 4.68 -1.68 14.57
N ILE A 66 5.04 -2.38 15.67
CA ILE A 66 6.07 -3.43 15.63
C ILE A 66 5.63 -4.58 14.74
N PHE A 67 4.39 -5.05 14.89
CA PHE A 67 3.81 -6.08 14.04
C PHE A 67 3.91 -5.67 12.56
N GLN A 68 3.54 -4.43 12.24
CA GLN A 68 3.64 -3.90 10.89
C GLN A 68 5.09 -3.83 10.38
N VAL A 69 6.06 -3.44 11.22
CA VAL A 69 7.48 -3.46 10.85
C VAL A 69 7.91 -4.88 10.49
N ILE A 70 7.62 -5.86 11.35
CA ILE A 70 8.01 -7.26 11.12
C ILE A 70 7.32 -7.81 9.87
N TYR A 71 6.02 -7.62 9.74
CA TYR A 71 5.23 -8.10 8.60
C TYR A 71 5.77 -7.57 7.28
N ASN A 72 5.91 -6.24 7.17
CA ASN A 72 6.41 -5.62 5.95
C ASN A 72 7.88 -6.00 5.67
N SER A 73 8.70 -6.20 6.70
CA SER A 73 10.10 -6.64 6.53
C SER A 73 10.19 -8.06 6.01
N ILE A 74 9.33 -8.97 6.48
CA ILE A 74 9.26 -10.36 5.97
C ILE A 74 8.83 -10.36 4.51
N VAL A 75 7.73 -9.68 4.16
CA VAL A 75 7.25 -9.60 2.77
C VAL A 75 8.30 -8.97 1.86
N PHE A 76 8.96 -7.91 2.32
CA PHE A 76 10.05 -7.26 1.58
C PHE A 76 11.26 -8.18 1.40
N GLY A 77 11.67 -8.91 2.45
CA GLY A 77 12.78 -9.86 2.37
C GLY A 77 12.51 -11.03 1.42
N LEU A 78 11.29 -11.58 1.46
CA LEU A 78 10.86 -12.60 0.49
C LEU A 78 10.86 -12.04 -0.94
N ALA A 79 10.37 -10.81 -1.13
CA ALA A 79 10.40 -10.17 -2.45
C ALA A 79 11.84 -9.91 -2.94
N ILE A 80 12.78 -9.49 -2.08
CA ILE A 80 14.22 -9.41 -2.44
C ILE A 80 14.73 -10.76 -2.90
N TYR A 81 14.44 -11.82 -2.13
CA TYR A 81 14.91 -13.15 -2.45
C TYR A 81 14.41 -13.60 -3.82
N TYR A 82 13.11 -13.49 -4.10
CA TYR A 82 12.52 -13.98 -5.36
C TYR A 82 12.66 -13.05 -6.56
N MET A 83 12.98 -11.76 -6.36
CA MET A 83 13.16 -10.82 -7.47
C MET A 83 14.63 -10.53 -7.81
N ILE A 84 15.55 -10.75 -6.88
CA ILE A 84 16.96 -10.35 -7.00
C ILE A 84 17.91 -11.53 -6.80
N ILE A 85 17.76 -12.29 -5.71
CA ILE A 85 18.72 -13.35 -5.35
C ILE A 85 18.48 -14.62 -6.16
N ASN A 86 17.22 -15.05 -6.23
CA ASN A 86 16.76 -16.18 -7.02
C ASN A 86 15.60 -15.67 -7.91
N PRO A 87 15.93 -14.96 -9.00
CA PRO A 87 14.93 -14.24 -9.79
C PRO A 87 13.99 -15.22 -10.49
N VAL A 88 12.71 -15.22 -10.07
CA VAL A 88 11.63 -15.97 -10.74
C VAL A 88 10.93 -15.15 -11.82
N TYR A 89 11.25 -13.85 -11.91
CA TYR A 89 10.68 -12.94 -12.90
C TYR A 89 11.77 -12.31 -13.75
N ASP A 90 11.43 -12.06 -15.02
CA ASP A 90 12.17 -11.14 -15.87
C ASP A 90 11.66 -9.71 -15.67
N TRP A 91 12.56 -8.79 -15.30
CA TRP A 91 12.24 -7.37 -15.11
C TRP A 91 11.74 -6.69 -16.39
N SER A 92 12.09 -7.19 -17.58
CA SER A 92 11.60 -6.67 -18.86
C SER A 92 10.13 -6.99 -19.11
N CYS A 93 9.62 -8.09 -18.54
CA CYS A 93 8.23 -8.52 -18.66
C CYS A 93 7.86 -9.52 -17.54
N MET A 94 7.28 -9.01 -16.45
CA MET A 94 6.82 -9.85 -15.33
C MET A 94 5.40 -10.36 -15.57
N MET A 95 5.28 -11.62 -15.99
CA MET A 95 4.00 -12.34 -16.06
C MET A 95 3.76 -13.13 -14.78
N ASN A 96 2.52 -13.55 -14.54
CA ASN A 96 2.22 -14.48 -13.45
C ASN A 96 2.92 -15.81 -13.71
N LEU A 97 3.41 -16.46 -12.66
CA LEU A 97 4.01 -17.79 -12.79
C LEU A 97 2.95 -18.79 -13.28
N SER A 98 3.38 -19.76 -14.08
CA SER A 98 2.52 -20.85 -14.55
C SER A 98 2.07 -21.73 -13.38
N LEU A 99 0.97 -22.46 -13.54
CA LEU A 99 0.38 -23.25 -12.45
C LEU A 99 1.28 -24.40 -11.97
N ASP A 100 2.14 -24.90 -12.85
CA ASP A 100 3.11 -25.97 -12.64
C ASP A 100 4.47 -25.47 -12.13
N HIS A 101 4.68 -24.15 -12.07
CA HIS A 101 5.95 -23.58 -11.62
C HIS A 101 6.19 -23.90 -10.13
N PRO A 102 7.41 -24.33 -9.73
CA PRO A 102 7.70 -24.73 -8.35
C PRO A 102 7.41 -23.62 -7.33
N GLU A 103 7.69 -22.37 -7.70
CA GLU A 103 7.47 -21.19 -6.85
C GLU A 103 6.06 -20.59 -6.93
N LYS A 104 5.13 -21.22 -7.67
CA LYS A 104 3.77 -20.67 -7.85
C LYS A 104 3.02 -20.48 -6.54
N ASN A 105 3.14 -21.44 -5.64
CA ASN A 105 2.51 -21.35 -4.32
C ASN A 105 3.10 -20.22 -3.49
N MET A 106 4.39 -19.95 -3.61
CA MET A 106 5.03 -18.85 -2.92
C MET A 106 4.57 -17.49 -3.48
N GLU A 107 4.46 -17.34 -4.81
CA GLU A 107 3.89 -16.14 -5.46
C GLU A 107 2.49 -15.81 -4.91
N ARG A 108 1.63 -16.84 -4.79
CA ARG A 108 0.28 -16.72 -4.22
C ARG A 108 0.34 -16.21 -2.78
N TRP A 109 1.13 -16.85 -1.93
CA TRP A 109 1.23 -16.50 -0.51
C TRP A 109 1.82 -15.10 -0.28
N ILE A 110 2.85 -14.70 -1.02
CA ILE A 110 3.44 -13.36 -0.91
C ILE A 110 2.43 -12.29 -1.34
N THR A 111 1.78 -12.50 -2.49
CA THR A 111 0.78 -11.55 -3.01
C THR A 111 -0.44 -11.46 -2.09
N TYR A 112 -0.91 -12.60 -1.58
CA TYR A 112 -1.99 -12.66 -0.59
C TYR A 112 -1.60 -11.98 0.72
N ALA A 113 -0.39 -12.22 1.23
CA ALA A 113 0.12 -11.56 2.43
C ALA A 113 0.16 -10.04 2.24
N PHE A 114 0.58 -9.55 1.07
CA PHE A 114 0.53 -8.13 0.75
C PHE A 114 -0.91 -7.58 0.77
N PHE A 115 -1.86 -8.30 0.18
CA PHE A 115 -3.28 -7.93 0.18
C PHE A 115 -3.87 -7.86 1.60
N ILE A 116 -3.66 -8.88 2.42
CA ILE A 116 -4.12 -8.90 3.82
C ILE A 116 -3.52 -7.74 4.60
N ASN A 117 -2.25 -7.42 4.36
CA ASN A 117 -1.64 -6.26 4.99
C ASN A 117 -2.39 -4.96 4.65
N LYS A 118 -2.77 -4.72 3.39
CA LYS A 118 -3.54 -3.51 3.03
C LYS A 118 -4.88 -3.42 3.77
N ILE A 119 -5.54 -4.56 4.03
CA ILE A 119 -6.75 -4.59 4.87
C ILE A 119 -6.43 -4.22 6.32
N ILE A 120 -5.36 -4.80 6.90
CA ILE A 120 -4.93 -4.51 8.27
C ILE A 120 -4.58 -3.02 8.43
N GLU A 121 -3.96 -2.42 7.41
CA GLU A 121 -3.57 -1.01 7.40
C GLU A 121 -4.75 -0.03 7.47
N LEU A 122 -5.98 -0.47 7.15
CA LEU A 122 -7.20 0.33 7.40
C LEU A 122 -7.37 0.68 8.88
N LEU A 123 -6.77 -0.10 9.79
CA LEU A 123 -6.79 0.18 11.24
C LEU A 123 -6.04 1.45 11.61
N ASP A 124 -5.08 1.94 10.80
CA ASP A 124 -4.37 3.20 11.05
C ASP A 124 -5.35 4.35 11.27
N THR A 125 -6.34 4.42 10.39
CA THR A 125 -7.35 5.47 10.37
C THR A 125 -8.38 5.28 11.48
N VAL A 126 -8.70 4.03 11.81
CA VAL A 126 -9.53 3.68 12.98
C VAL A 126 -8.85 4.19 14.26
N PHE A 127 -7.54 3.97 14.42
CA PHE A 127 -6.80 4.48 15.57
C PHE A 127 -6.76 6.01 15.61
N PHE A 128 -6.70 6.70 14.46
CA PHE A 128 -6.80 8.17 14.42
C PHE A 128 -8.14 8.66 14.95
N VAL A 129 -9.24 8.01 14.59
CA VAL A 129 -10.58 8.33 15.10
C VAL A 129 -10.65 8.13 16.62
N LEU A 130 -10.26 6.95 17.11
CA LEU A 130 -10.33 6.61 18.54
C LEU A 130 -9.44 7.50 19.42
N ARG A 131 -8.38 8.10 18.86
CA ARG A 131 -7.52 9.06 19.54
C ARG A 131 -7.90 10.52 19.33
N LYS A 132 -9.00 10.80 18.62
CA LYS A 132 -9.39 12.15 18.17
C LYS A 132 -8.29 12.89 17.41
N SER A 133 -7.44 12.16 16.67
CA SER A 133 -6.37 12.74 15.85
C SER A 133 -6.85 13.07 14.43
N TYR A 134 -7.98 13.79 14.32
CA TYR A 134 -8.64 14.05 13.04
C TYR A 134 -7.78 14.81 12.03
N LYS A 135 -6.77 15.56 12.49
CA LYS A 135 -5.77 16.21 11.62
C LYS A 135 -4.96 15.22 10.77
N GLN A 136 -4.90 13.95 11.17
CA GLN A 136 -4.22 12.88 10.44
C GLN A 136 -5.14 12.22 9.38
N ILE A 137 -6.46 12.32 9.54
CA ILE A 137 -7.46 11.79 8.61
C ILE A 137 -7.62 12.78 7.46
N THR A 138 -6.62 12.80 6.58
CA THR A 138 -6.61 13.65 5.39
C THR A 138 -7.25 12.91 4.20
N LEU A 139 -7.70 13.68 3.19
CA LEU A 139 -8.14 13.11 1.92
C LEU A 139 -7.07 12.18 1.34
N LEU A 140 -5.79 12.59 1.38
CA LEU A 140 -4.67 11.77 0.91
C LEU A 140 -4.62 10.41 1.61
N HIS A 141 -4.72 10.39 2.93
CA HIS A 141 -4.64 9.16 3.70
C HIS A 141 -5.82 8.23 3.41
N VAL A 142 -7.07 8.71 3.51
CA VAL A 142 -8.25 7.88 3.26
C VAL A 142 -8.29 7.40 1.80
N TYR A 143 -8.01 8.29 0.85
CA TYR A 143 -7.94 7.96 -0.58
C TYR A 143 -6.89 6.87 -0.85
N HIS A 144 -5.68 7.01 -0.31
CA HIS A 144 -4.62 6.01 -0.44
C HIS A 144 -5.03 4.65 0.14
N HIS A 145 -5.58 4.60 1.35
CA HIS A 145 -5.95 3.32 1.98
C HIS A 145 -7.04 2.59 1.19
N VAL A 146 -8.04 3.31 0.65
CA VAL A 146 -9.04 2.70 -0.24
C VAL A 146 -8.41 2.32 -1.59
N LEU A 147 -7.59 3.18 -2.18
CA LEU A 147 -6.95 2.96 -3.48
C LEU A 147 -5.86 1.88 -3.45
N MET A 148 -5.26 1.55 -2.31
CA MET A 148 -4.35 0.42 -2.23
C MET A 148 -5.08 -0.89 -1.96
N THR A 149 -6.20 -0.86 -1.23
CA THR A 149 -6.93 -2.09 -0.87
C THR A 149 -7.81 -2.60 -2.03
N SER A 150 -8.56 -1.72 -2.71
CA SER A 150 -9.49 -2.15 -3.77
C SER A 150 -8.78 -2.68 -5.03
N PRO A 151 -7.83 -1.94 -5.65
CA PRO A 151 -7.18 -2.38 -6.88
C PRO A 151 -6.33 -3.63 -6.69
N VAL A 152 -5.66 -3.81 -5.54
CA VAL A 152 -4.92 -5.06 -5.26
C VAL A 152 -5.85 -6.27 -5.32
N TYR A 153 -7.04 -6.19 -4.72
CA TYR A 153 -8.04 -7.24 -4.83
C TYR A 153 -8.48 -7.47 -6.27
N TRP A 154 -8.86 -6.41 -6.98
CA TRP A 154 -9.38 -6.54 -8.35
C TRP A 154 -8.31 -7.07 -9.31
N THR A 155 -7.05 -6.69 -9.12
CA THR A 155 -5.92 -7.27 -9.85
C THR A 155 -5.79 -8.76 -9.56
N ILE A 156 -5.80 -9.18 -8.28
CA ILE A 156 -5.73 -10.61 -7.95
C ILE A 156 -6.92 -11.37 -8.55
N HIS A 157 -8.11 -10.79 -8.49
CA HIS A 157 -9.35 -11.43 -8.96
C HIS A 157 -9.41 -11.58 -10.49
N PHE A 158 -8.98 -10.57 -11.25
CA PHE A 158 -9.10 -10.56 -12.70
C PHE A 158 -7.84 -11.00 -13.44
N TYR A 159 -6.66 -10.78 -12.87
CA TYR A 159 -5.39 -11.08 -13.50
C TYR A 159 -4.65 -12.22 -12.81
N GLY A 160 -4.71 -12.30 -11.47
CA GLY A 160 -4.08 -13.34 -10.66
C GLY A 160 -2.97 -12.82 -9.76
N PHE A 161 -2.21 -13.74 -9.18
CA PHE A 161 -1.13 -13.43 -8.24
C PHE A 161 0.16 -13.09 -8.97
N GLY A 162 0.94 -12.15 -8.44
CA GLY A 162 2.26 -11.78 -8.96
C GLY A 162 2.24 -10.85 -10.17
N GLY A 163 3.11 -11.16 -11.14
CA GLY A 163 3.34 -10.35 -12.34
C GLY A 163 3.90 -8.95 -12.03
N GLN A 164 3.68 -7.98 -12.92
CA GLN A 164 4.28 -6.65 -12.75
C GLN A 164 3.87 -5.91 -11.48
N TYR A 165 2.67 -6.16 -10.95
CA TYR A 165 2.24 -5.58 -9.67
C TYR A 165 2.98 -6.14 -8.46
N ALA A 166 3.71 -7.26 -8.60
CA ALA A 166 4.60 -7.74 -7.56
C ALA A 166 5.66 -6.67 -7.23
N THR A 167 6.15 -5.90 -8.22
CA THR A 167 7.08 -4.78 -7.99
C THR A 167 6.48 -3.69 -7.10
N MET A 168 5.17 -3.42 -7.24
CA MET A 168 4.46 -2.51 -6.33
C MET A 168 4.45 -3.05 -4.91
N GLY A 169 4.12 -4.34 -4.74
CA GLY A 169 4.14 -5.00 -3.42
C GLY A 169 5.54 -4.96 -2.79
N PHE A 170 6.57 -5.24 -3.58
CA PHE A 170 7.98 -5.18 -3.20
C PHE A 170 8.37 -3.79 -2.68
N LEU A 171 8.25 -2.75 -3.51
CA LEU A 171 8.66 -1.40 -3.13
C LEU A 171 7.81 -0.87 -1.97
N ASN A 172 6.49 -1.10 -1.98
CA ASN A 172 5.60 -0.64 -0.92
C ASN A 172 5.95 -1.27 0.43
N SER A 173 6.21 -2.57 0.48
CA SER A 173 6.57 -3.25 1.73
C SER A 173 7.87 -2.71 2.33
N GLY A 174 8.89 -2.46 1.49
CA GLY A 174 10.15 -1.86 1.96
C GLY A 174 9.93 -0.46 2.56
N VAL A 175 9.16 0.40 1.88
CA VAL A 175 8.86 1.75 2.38
C VAL A 175 7.98 1.71 3.63
N HIS A 176 7.01 0.79 3.69
CA HIS A 176 6.13 0.62 4.85
C HIS A 176 6.88 0.10 6.07
N ALA A 177 7.86 -0.80 5.91
CA ALA A 177 8.73 -1.21 7.02
C ALA A 177 9.43 0.00 7.67
N VAL A 178 9.98 0.91 6.85
CA VAL A 178 10.62 2.16 7.34
C VAL A 178 9.59 3.12 7.96
N MET A 179 8.42 3.28 7.34
CA MET A 179 7.36 4.16 7.82
C MET A 179 6.80 3.71 9.18
N TYR A 180 6.47 2.43 9.33
CA TYR A 180 5.95 1.88 10.59
C TYR A 180 7.01 1.87 11.68
N PHE A 181 8.29 1.71 11.33
CA PHE A 181 9.38 1.87 12.30
C PHE A 181 9.43 3.29 12.86
N TYR A 182 9.25 4.30 12.00
CA TYR A 182 9.11 5.69 12.46
C TYR A 182 7.87 5.90 13.35
N TYR A 183 6.73 5.29 13.01
CA TYR A 183 5.52 5.39 13.84
C TYR A 183 5.68 4.69 15.20
N PHE A 184 6.36 3.54 15.22
CA PHE A 184 6.72 2.85 16.45
C PHE A 184 7.56 3.74 17.37
N ILE A 185 8.66 4.29 16.88
CA ILE A 185 9.52 5.20 17.67
C ILE A 185 8.72 6.42 18.14
N SER A 186 7.91 7.01 17.25
CA SER A 186 7.09 8.18 17.58
C SER A 186 6.03 7.91 18.66
N ALA A 187 5.52 6.69 18.73
CA ALA A 187 4.54 6.26 19.74
C ALA A 187 5.21 5.88 21.06
N ARG A 188 6.36 5.18 21.01
CA ARG A 188 7.12 4.73 22.18
C ARG A 188 7.82 5.88 22.91
N TYR A 189 8.29 6.88 22.16
CA TYR A 189 9.06 8.02 22.68
C TYR A 189 8.45 9.35 22.23
N PRO A 190 7.34 9.80 22.86
CA PRO A 190 6.66 11.04 22.46
C PRO A 190 7.55 12.29 22.51
N GLY A 191 8.53 12.34 23.42
CA GLY A 191 9.51 13.42 23.52
C GLY A 191 10.43 13.54 22.30
N LEU A 192 10.63 12.46 21.53
CA LEU A 192 11.42 12.45 20.30
C LEU A 192 10.60 12.84 19.06
N LYS A 193 9.26 12.85 19.14
CA LYS A 193 8.38 13.11 17.97
C LYS A 193 8.70 14.42 17.24
N GLY A 194 9.14 15.44 17.99
CA GLY A 194 9.57 16.74 17.44
C GLY A 194 11.01 16.76 16.90
N SER A 195 11.88 15.85 17.34
CA SER A 195 13.30 15.78 16.98
C SER A 195 13.64 14.75 15.90
N LEU A 196 12.67 13.94 15.44
CA LEU A 196 12.86 13.00 14.33
C LEU A 196 13.02 13.72 12.98
N TRP A 197 14.20 14.28 12.77
CA TRP A 197 14.62 15.03 11.59
C TRP A 197 14.48 14.26 10.27
N TRP A 198 14.45 12.93 10.33
CA TRP A 198 14.34 12.09 9.14
C TRP A 198 12.93 11.89 8.60
N LYS A 199 11.89 12.42 9.25
CA LYS A 199 10.50 12.32 8.78
C LYS A 199 10.34 12.76 7.31
N LYS A 200 11.04 13.83 6.91
CA LYS A 200 11.03 14.33 5.54
C LYS A 200 11.60 13.32 4.52
N TYR A 201 12.58 12.51 4.92
CA TYR A 201 13.18 11.50 4.03
C TYR A 201 12.25 10.32 3.81
N ILE A 202 11.39 9.98 4.78
CA ILE A 202 10.35 8.98 4.58
C ILE A 202 9.38 9.43 3.48
N THR A 203 8.95 10.69 3.51
CA THR A 203 8.09 11.24 2.44
C THR A 203 8.79 11.27 1.08
N LYS A 204 10.09 11.56 1.04
CA LYS A 204 10.89 11.47 -0.20
C LYS A 204 11.00 10.03 -0.70
N LEU A 205 11.16 9.06 0.20
CA LEU A 205 11.23 7.65 -0.13
C LEU A 205 9.90 7.15 -0.71
N GLN A 206 8.76 7.56 -0.13
CA GLN A 206 7.42 7.29 -0.68
C GLN A 206 7.25 7.88 -2.09
N LEU A 207 7.68 9.13 -2.30
CA LEU A 207 7.66 9.75 -3.63
C LEU A 207 8.54 9.01 -4.64
N LEU A 208 9.75 8.62 -4.23
CA LEU A 208 10.66 7.85 -5.08
C LEU A 208 10.02 6.52 -5.50
N GLN A 209 9.40 5.80 -4.57
CA GLN A 209 8.65 4.58 -4.88
C GLN A 209 7.61 4.82 -5.98
N PHE A 210 6.75 5.84 -5.86
CA PHE A 210 5.71 6.08 -6.86
C PHE A 210 6.28 6.50 -8.21
N ILE A 211 7.41 7.21 -8.25
CA ILE A 211 8.11 7.56 -9.49
C ILE A 211 8.69 6.31 -10.16
N LEU A 212 9.30 5.40 -9.39
CA LEU A 212 9.80 4.13 -9.94
C LEU A 212 8.65 3.29 -10.54
N LEU A 213 7.51 3.24 -9.86
CA LEU A 213 6.32 2.55 -10.35
C LEU A 213 5.64 3.26 -11.53
N LEU A 214 5.83 4.57 -11.71
CA LEU A 214 5.41 5.28 -12.92
C LEU A 214 6.28 4.93 -14.12
N ILE A 215 7.58 4.75 -13.91
CA ILE A 215 8.54 4.46 -14.98
C ILE A 215 8.41 3.01 -15.47
N GLN A 216 8.10 2.06 -14.56
CA GLN A 216 8.05 0.63 -14.87
C GLN A 216 7.18 0.28 -16.10
N PRO A 217 5.92 0.75 -16.25
CA PRO A 217 5.12 0.48 -17.45
C PRO A 217 5.80 0.92 -18.75
N PHE A 218 6.42 2.11 -18.78
CA PHE A 218 7.14 2.60 -19.96
C PHE A 218 8.36 1.74 -20.25
N TYR A 219 9.11 1.35 -19.22
CA TYR A 219 10.26 0.47 -19.37
C TYR A 219 9.87 -0.87 -20.00
N VAL A 220 8.80 -1.52 -19.52
CA VAL A 220 8.31 -2.78 -20.10
C VAL A 220 7.89 -2.59 -21.55
N LEU A 221 7.05 -1.59 -21.85
CA LEU A 221 6.52 -1.37 -23.19
C LEU A 221 7.61 -1.04 -24.23
N LEU A 222 8.71 -0.40 -23.79
CA LEU A 222 9.84 -0.07 -24.65
C LEU A 222 10.87 -1.20 -24.77
N SER A 223 11.17 -1.89 -23.68
CA SER A 223 12.19 -2.96 -23.65
C SER A 223 11.68 -4.28 -24.20
N ASN A 224 10.38 -4.56 -24.04
CA ASN A 224 9.75 -5.79 -24.51
C ASN A 224 8.34 -5.50 -25.09
N PRO A 225 8.25 -5.00 -26.33
CA PRO A 225 6.97 -4.72 -27.00
C PRO A 225 6.08 -5.96 -27.17
N GLY A 226 6.66 -7.17 -27.10
CA GLY A 226 5.96 -8.45 -27.16
C GLY A 226 5.43 -8.95 -25.81
N CYS A 227 5.62 -8.19 -24.73
CA CYS A 227 5.14 -8.57 -23.40
C CYS A 227 3.62 -8.72 -23.39
N LYS A 228 3.13 -9.89 -22.94
CA LYS A 228 1.69 -10.21 -22.91
C LYS A 228 0.98 -9.66 -21.66
N PHE A 229 1.64 -8.80 -20.89
CA PHE A 229 1.01 -8.19 -19.73
C PHE A 229 -0.12 -7.25 -20.19
N PRO A 230 -1.33 -7.31 -19.60
CA PRO A 230 -2.47 -6.55 -20.10
C PRO A 230 -2.25 -5.03 -20.08
N LEU A 231 -2.45 -4.37 -21.23
CA LEU A 231 -2.27 -2.92 -21.37
C LEU A 231 -3.16 -2.12 -20.41
N PHE A 232 -4.38 -2.57 -20.14
CA PHE A 232 -5.28 -1.85 -19.23
C PHE A 232 -4.72 -1.80 -17.79
N LEU A 233 -3.97 -2.83 -17.36
CA LEU A 233 -3.31 -2.84 -16.05
C LEU A 233 -2.15 -1.85 -16.00
N HIS A 234 -1.37 -1.74 -17.09
CA HIS A 234 -0.38 -0.67 -17.22
C HIS A 234 -1.03 0.72 -17.07
N ILE A 235 -2.15 0.96 -17.77
CA ILE A 235 -2.89 2.23 -17.69
C ILE A 235 -3.41 2.48 -16.26
N LEU A 236 -3.97 1.46 -15.61
CA LEU A 236 -4.44 1.55 -14.22
C LEU A 236 -3.30 1.93 -13.28
N GLN A 237 -2.14 1.29 -13.41
CA GLN A 237 -0.94 1.62 -12.63
C GLN A 237 -0.49 3.06 -12.84
N LEU A 238 -0.48 3.54 -14.10
CA LEU A 238 -0.12 4.93 -14.43
C LEU A 238 -1.07 5.94 -13.78
N ILE A 239 -2.39 5.69 -13.85
CA ILE A 239 -3.40 6.56 -13.22
C ILE A 239 -3.20 6.62 -11.71
N VAL A 240 -3.08 5.45 -11.07
CA VAL A 240 -2.91 5.34 -9.61
C VAL A 240 -1.63 6.03 -9.16
N CYS A 241 -0.48 5.73 -9.78
CA CYS A 241 0.79 6.30 -9.36
C CYS A 241 0.86 7.81 -9.66
N THR A 242 0.26 8.29 -10.76
CA THR A 242 0.18 9.73 -11.05
C THR A 242 -0.59 10.46 -9.95
N SER A 243 -1.76 9.93 -9.57
CA SER A 243 -2.56 10.51 -8.48
C SER A 243 -1.76 10.58 -7.17
N MET A 244 -1.00 9.53 -6.84
CA MET A 244 -0.19 9.46 -5.63
C MET A 244 0.98 10.43 -5.65
N VAL A 245 1.71 10.52 -6.77
CA VAL A 245 2.78 11.51 -6.92
C VAL A 245 2.24 12.92 -6.76
N THR A 246 1.10 13.27 -7.37
CA THR A 246 0.51 14.60 -7.24
C THR A 246 0.14 14.92 -5.79
N MET A 247 -0.56 14.01 -5.10
CA MET A 247 -1.01 14.25 -3.74
C MET A 247 0.14 14.27 -2.72
N PHE A 248 1.13 13.38 -2.85
CA PHE A 248 2.32 13.38 -1.99
C PHE A 248 3.23 14.57 -2.25
N SER A 249 3.38 15.01 -3.51
CA SER A 249 4.15 16.22 -3.84
C SER A 249 3.49 17.46 -3.26
N ARG A 250 2.17 17.56 -3.36
CA ARG A 250 1.39 18.62 -2.71
C ARG A 250 1.59 18.58 -1.19
N PHE A 251 1.44 17.41 -0.57
CA PHE A 251 1.70 17.24 0.87
C PHE A 251 3.10 17.69 1.26
N TYR A 252 4.13 17.24 0.52
CA TYR A 252 5.53 17.60 0.80
C TYR A 252 5.76 19.10 0.71
N TYR A 253 5.24 19.75 -0.34
CA TYR A 253 5.34 21.19 -0.52
C TYR A 253 4.73 21.96 0.66
N PHE A 254 3.49 21.63 1.05
CA PHE A 254 2.83 22.34 2.15
C PHE A 254 3.41 22.01 3.53
N ALA A 255 3.87 20.78 3.75
CA ALA A 255 4.41 20.34 5.04
C ALA A 255 5.84 20.83 5.30
N TYR A 256 6.69 20.91 4.26
CA TYR A 256 8.13 21.10 4.42
C TYR A 256 8.72 22.29 3.66
N VAL A 257 8.10 22.75 2.56
CA VAL A 257 8.65 23.83 1.72
C VAL A 257 7.97 25.17 2.03
N LYS A 258 6.63 25.21 2.03
CA LYS A 258 5.85 26.44 2.27
C LYS A 258 5.94 26.92 3.71
N ARG A 259 6.15 26.02 4.68
CA ARG A 259 6.47 26.41 6.06
C ARG A 259 7.85 27.08 6.08
N ARG A 260 7.87 28.42 6.14
CA ARG A 260 9.09 29.20 6.37
C ARG A 260 9.88 28.60 7.55
N PRO A 261 11.22 28.53 7.49
CA PRO A 261 12.02 28.21 8.66
C PRO A 261 11.64 29.18 9.78
N GLN A 262 11.35 28.64 10.96
CA GLN A 262 11.17 29.42 12.17
C GLN A 262 12.43 30.28 12.30
N LYS A 263 12.30 31.61 12.18
CA LYS A 263 13.41 32.54 12.47
C LYS A 263 13.98 32.10 13.80
N SER A 264 15.24 31.68 13.83
CA SER A 264 16.00 31.56 15.05
C SER A 264 15.90 32.91 15.75
N LEU A 265 15.11 32.99 16.82
CA LEU A 265 15.18 34.09 17.76
C LEU A 265 16.61 34.07 18.30
N LYS A 266 17.50 34.85 17.67
CA LYS A 266 18.73 35.30 18.29
C LYS A 266 18.30 36.04 19.55
N ARG A 267 18.41 35.37 20.71
CA ARG A 267 18.45 36.04 22.00
C ARG A 267 19.69 36.96 21.95
N LYS A 268 19.43 38.27 22.03
CA LYS A 268 20.39 39.24 22.54
C LYS A 268 20.64 38.95 24.01
#